data_AF-A0A6I9Y1B8-F1
#
_entry.id   AF-A0A6I9Y1B8-F1
#
_cell.length_a   1.000
_cell.length_b   1.000
_cell.length_c   1.000
_cell.angle_alpha   90.00
_cell.angle_beta   90.00
_cell.angle_gamma   90.00
#
_symmetry.space_group_name_H-M   'P 1'
#
loop_
_entity.id
_entity.type
_entity.pdbx_description
1 polymer ?
#
loop_
_entity_poly.entity_id
_entity_poly.type
_entity_poly.pdbx_seq_one_letter_code
_entity_poly.pdbx_strand_id
1 'polypeptide(L)'
;MLYLGIPFLIPSIPSLGFFQVIDLGGEAIQSSEYFRNGRVTEFKYGMQLGTVLRKWNGQKMANLKSWGESWHMMPSNKAFVFVDNHDNQRGHGSGGSSILTFWNPRLYKMAVGFMLAHPYGFTRIMSSYWWPKDIQNGTDLNDWVGPPSNSDGSIKPVTIYENQTCGNGWICEHRWDEIRNMVIFRNIVYGEPITNWWDNDNNQVAFGCAGKGFVVFNNDDRYVYVRIERGLDFYLLLYT
;
A
#
# COMPACT_ATOMS: atom_id res chain seq x y z
N MET A 1 10.26 1.19 -12.34
CA MET A 1 9.47 2.20 -11.62
C MET A 1 8.57 2.90 -12.64
N LEU A 2 7.29 2.51 -12.73
CA LEU A 2 6.33 3.15 -13.66
C LEU A 2 5.49 4.16 -12.86
N TYR A 3 5.66 5.44 -13.16
CA TYR A 3 4.71 6.48 -12.76
C TYR A 3 3.59 6.50 -13.80
N LEU A 4 2.38 6.07 -13.43
CA LEU A 4 1.19 6.32 -14.25
C LEU A 4 0.71 7.76 -13.95
N GLY A 5 1.40 8.74 -14.54
CA GLY A 5 0.96 10.12 -14.63
C GLY A 5 0.27 10.36 -15.97
N ILE A 6 -1.00 10.75 -15.94
CA ILE A 6 -1.72 11.28 -17.11
C ILE A 6 -1.00 12.58 -17.54
N PRO A 7 -0.65 12.78 -18.83
CA PRO A 7 0.08 13.96 -19.25
C PRO A 7 -0.90 15.13 -19.43
N PHE A 8 -1.00 15.98 -18.43
CA PHE A 8 -1.40 17.38 -18.65
C PHE A 8 -0.18 18.26 -18.38
N LEU A 9 0.40 18.77 -19.47
CA LEU A 9 1.46 19.77 -19.47
C LEU A 9 0.90 21.09 -18.92
N ILE A 10 1.13 21.35 -17.63
CA ILE A 10 0.96 22.67 -17.03
C ILE A 10 2.38 23.22 -16.76
N PRO A 11 2.75 24.39 -17.32
CA PRO A 11 4.07 24.96 -17.07
C PRO A 11 4.18 25.44 -15.61
N SER A 12 5.33 25.21 -14.98
CA SER A 12 5.78 25.72 -13.66
C SER A 12 5.22 25.07 -12.39
N ILE A 13 4.99 23.75 -12.39
CA ILE A 13 4.88 22.99 -11.15
C ILE A 13 6.32 22.67 -10.68
N PRO A 14 6.73 23.05 -9.44
CA PRO A 14 7.99 22.56 -8.88
C PRO A 14 8.04 21.04 -8.98
N SER A 15 9.15 20.47 -9.45
CA SER A 15 9.29 19.01 -9.59
C SER A 15 8.80 18.31 -8.32
N LEU A 16 7.86 17.36 -8.44
CA LEU A 16 7.39 16.56 -7.31
C LEU A 16 8.54 15.66 -6.85
N GLY A 17 9.37 16.17 -5.94
CA GLY A 17 10.45 15.43 -5.30
C GLY A 17 9.95 14.72 -4.05
N PHE A 18 10.43 13.49 -3.85
CA PHE A 18 10.34 12.82 -2.56
C PHE A 18 11.74 12.30 -2.17
N PHE A 19 12.01 12.23 -0.87
CA PHE A 19 13.26 11.75 -0.31
C PHE A 19 13.03 10.38 0.33
N GLN A 20 13.91 9.43 0.02
CA GLN A 20 13.99 8.18 0.77
C GLN A 20 14.76 8.43 2.05
N VAL A 21 14.05 8.51 3.18
CA VAL A 21 14.62 8.58 4.51
C VAL A 21 13.97 7.47 5.32
N ILE A 22 14.79 6.54 5.81
CA ILE A 22 14.35 5.49 6.72
C ILE A 22 14.38 6.10 8.13
N ASP A 23 13.20 6.32 8.69
CA ASP A 23 13.03 6.84 10.05
C ASP A 23 11.89 6.06 10.73
N LEU A 24 12.27 5.11 11.58
CA LEU A 24 11.34 4.36 12.42
C LEU A 24 11.26 4.93 13.85
N GLY A 25 11.92 6.06 14.13
CA GLY A 25 12.16 6.61 15.46
C GLY A 25 13.36 5.97 16.18
N GLY A 26 13.90 6.67 17.18
CA GLY A 26 15.03 6.19 18.00
C GLY A 26 16.42 6.47 17.42
N GLU A 27 16.52 7.10 16.25
CA GLU A 27 17.77 7.52 15.62
C GLU A 27 17.94 9.05 15.66
N ALA A 28 19.18 9.53 15.47
CA ALA A 28 19.48 10.97 15.56
C ALA A 28 18.91 11.78 14.38
N ILE A 29 18.89 11.19 13.18
CA ILE A 29 18.36 11.84 11.97
C ILE A 29 16.85 11.65 11.93
N GLN A 30 16.13 12.73 11.69
CA GLN A 30 14.67 12.76 11.66
C GLN A 30 14.17 13.10 10.25
N SER A 31 13.09 12.44 9.83
CA SER A 31 12.43 12.72 8.55
C SER A 31 11.99 14.18 8.39
N SER A 32 11.69 14.86 9.51
CA SER A 32 11.27 16.27 9.55
C SER A 32 12.32 17.25 9.03
N GLU A 33 13.60 16.89 9.09
CA GLU A 33 14.72 17.70 8.57
C GLU A 33 14.61 17.91 7.05
N TYR A 34 13.86 17.05 6.35
CA TYR A 34 13.73 17.03 4.88
C TYR A 34 12.41 17.62 4.37
N PHE A 35 11.48 18.03 5.25
CA PHE A 35 10.13 18.48 4.85
C PHE A 35 10.11 19.74 3.98
N ARG A 36 11.15 20.56 4.05
CA ARG A 36 11.30 21.75 3.19
C ARG A 36 11.69 21.40 1.76
N ASN A 37 12.25 20.21 1.55
CA ASN A 37 12.78 19.78 0.26
C ASN A 37 11.75 19.00 -0.58
N GLY A 38 10.74 18.40 0.05
CA GLY A 38 9.71 17.63 -0.63
C GLY A 38 8.92 16.72 0.31
N ARG A 39 8.31 15.68 -0.27
CA ARG A 39 7.73 14.58 0.51
C ARG A 39 8.84 13.65 1.01
N VAL A 40 8.55 12.83 2.01
CA VAL A 40 9.50 11.85 2.58
C VAL A 40 8.82 10.49 2.66
N THR A 41 9.58 9.42 2.40
CA THR A 41 9.07 8.04 2.54
C THR A 41 8.68 7.75 3.98
N GLU A 42 7.42 7.42 4.23
CA GLU A 42 6.91 7.07 5.55
C GLU A 42 6.98 5.54 5.76
N PHE A 43 8.14 5.04 6.20
CA PHE A 43 8.35 3.60 6.40
C PHE A 43 7.53 3.00 7.55
N LYS A 44 7.07 3.82 8.51
CA LYS A 44 6.17 3.34 9.58
C LYS A 44 4.84 2.89 9.00
N TYR A 45 4.40 3.45 7.87
CA TYR A 45 3.14 3.11 7.22
C TYR A 45 3.02 1.62 6.91
N GLY A 46 3.93 1.08 6.07
CA GLY A 46 3.90 -0.32 5.66
C GLY A 46 4.15 -1.28 6.82
N MET A 47 5.07 -0.92 7.73
CA MET A 47 5.40 -1.71 8.92
C MET A 47 4.20 -1.85 9.87
N GLN A 48 3.57 -0.75 10.24
CA GLN A 48 2.45 -0.76 11.19
C GLN A 48 1.21 -1.40 10.57
N LEU A 49 0.91 -1.13 9.29
CA LEU A 49 -0.23 -1.73 8.60
C LEU A 49 -0.05 -3.25 8.43
N GLY A 50 1.16 -3.68 8.10
CA GLY A 50 1.52 -5.10 8.05
C GLY A 50 1.36 -5.78 9.40
N THR A 51 1.82 -5.16 10.49
CA THR A 51 1.64 -5.64 11.86
C THR A 51 0.16 -5.79 12.22
N VAL A 52 -0.67 -4.81 11.88
CA VAL A 52 -2.13 -4.85 12.10
C VAL A 52 -2.80 -5.98 11.31
N LEU A 53 -2.52 -6.10 10.01
CA LEU A 53 -3.18 -7.10 9.16
C LEU A 53 -2.70 -8.54 9.44
N ARG A 54 -1.49 -8.69 9.95
CA ARG A 54 -0.98 -9.97 10.48
C ARG A 54 -1.49 -10.28 11.89
N LYS A 55 -2.23 -9.36 12.53
CA LYS A 55 -2.76 -9.47 13.89
C LYS A 55 -1.66 -9.68 14.95
N TRP A 56 -0.47 -9.15 14.69
CA TRP A 56 0.68 -9.34 15.57
C TRP A 56 0.55 -8.50 16.83
N ASN A 57 1.05 -9.03 17.96
CA ASN A 57 1.04 -8.35 19.26
C ASN A 57 -0.35 -7.82 19.67
N GLY A 58 -1.41 -8.54 19.29
CA GLY A 58 -2.80 -8.16 19.59
C GLY A 58 -3.32 -6.95 18.79
N GLN A 59 -2.60 -6.50 17.76
CA GLN A 59 -3.07 -5.44 16.87
C GLN A 59 -4.30 -5.89 16.07
N LYS A 60 -5.20 -4.93 15.84
CA LYS A 60 -6.52 -5.15 15.25
C LYS A 60 -6.84 -4.08 14.22
N MET A 61 -7.63 -4.40 13.20
CA MET A 61 -8.03 -3.38 12.22
C MET A 61 -8.89 -2.26 12.84
N ALA A 62 -9.63 -2.52 13.91
CA ALA A 62 -10.38 -1.48 14.65
C ALA A 62 -9.47 -0.31 15.11
N ASN A 63 -8.19 -0.59 15.42
CA ASN A 63 -7.23 0.45 15.81
C ASN A 63 -6.97 1.46 14.68
N LEU A 64 -7.22 1.09 13.41
CA LEU A 64 -6.99 1.94 12.25
C LEU A 64 -7.98 3.11 12.14
N LYS A 65 -8.95 3.23 13.05
CA LYS A 65 -9.88 4.38 13.12
C LYS A 65 -9.16 5.73 13.20
N SER A 66 -7.99 5.75 13.85
CA SER A 66 -7.14 6.93 14.01
C SER A 66 -5.89 6.92 13.11
N TRP A 67 -5.90 6.13 12.03
CA TRP A 67 -4.73 5.92 11.17
C TRP A 67 -4.15 7.23 10.59
N GLY A 68 -2.82 7.32 10.56
CA GLY A 68 -2.09 8.51 10.10
C GLY A 68 -1.25 9.14 11.21
N GLU A 69 -1.35 10.45 11.40
CA GLU A 69 -0.49 11.21 12.33
C GLU A 69 -0.59 10.74 13.79
N SER A 70 -1.77 10.29 14.25
CA SER A 70 -1.94 9.74 15.60
C SER A 70 -1.19 8.43 15.83
N TRP A 71 -0.68 7.80 14.77
CA TRP A 71 0.19 6.63 14.83
C TRP A 71 1.69 6.99 14.81
N HIS A 72 2.02 8.24 15.16
CA HIS A 72 3.38 8.80 15.15
C HIS A 72 4.02 8.80 13.76
N MET A 73 3.18 8.92 12.73
CA MET A 73 3.61 9.17 11.36
C MET A 73 3.68 10.67 11.09
N MET A 74 4.41 11.05 10.06
CA MET A 74 4.58 12.44 9.64
C MET A 74 3.28 13.08 9.14
N PRO A 75 3.23 14.42 8.98
CA PRO A 75 2.07 15.07 8.39
C PRO A 75 1.68 14.48 7.04
N SER A 76 0.38 14.27 6.80
CA SER A 76 -0.11 13.61 5.58
C SER A 76 0.35 14.29 4.28
N ASN A 77 0.48 15.62 4.30
CA ASN A 77 0.97 16.39 3.15
C ASN A 77 2.49 16.24 2.88
N LYS A 78 3.24 15.64 3.83
CA LYS A 78 4.66 15.29 3.68
C LYS A 78 4.88 13.81 3.40
N ALA A 79 3.93 12.95 3.75
CA ALA A 79 4.08 11.50 3.60
C ALA A 79 4.03 11.03 2.13
N PHE A 80 5.01 10.19 1.77
CA PHE A 80 5.00 9.34 0.58
C PHE A 80 4.91 7.88 1.06
N VAL A 81 3.75 7.26 0.87
CA VAL A 81 3.35 6.02 1.55
C VAL A 81 3.29 4.84 0.59
N PHE A 82 3.58 3.66 1.11
CA PHE A 82 3.57 2.39 0.40
C PHE A 82 3.43 1.24 1.38
N VAL A 83 2.88 0.11 0.94
CA VAL A 83 2.83 -1.13 1.73
C VAL A 83 4.21 -1.78 1.78
N ASP A 84 4.87 -1.87 0.62
CA ASP A 84 6.22 -2.37 0.43
C ASP A 84 7.02 -1.51 -0.56
N ASN A 85 8.34 -1.66 -0.54
CA ASN A 85 9.25 -1.17 -1.55
C ASN A 85 10.17 -2.31 -2.02
N HIS A 86 11.05 -2.01 -2.97
CA HIS A 86 11.96 -3.00 -3.55
C HIS A 86 12.94 -3.60 -2.52
N ASP A 87 13.33 -2.86 -1.48
CA ASP A 87 14.21 -3.35 -0.43
C ASP A 87 13.46 -4.26 0.56
N ASN A 88 12.40 -3.74 1.17
CA ASN A 88 11.73 -4.42 2.28
C ASN A 88 10.84 -5.58 1.86
N GLN A 89 10.49 -5.68 0.59
CA GLN A 89 9.86 -6.90 0.08
C GLN A 89 10.79 -8.11 0.04
N ARG A 90 12.12 -7.90 0.19
CA ARG A 90 13.15 -8.94 0.31
C ARG A 90 13.54 -9.24 1.75
N GLY A 91 12.87 -8.61 2.72
CA GLY A 91 13.24 -8.71 4.14
C GLY A 91 14.36 -7.77 4.56
N HIS A 92 14.86 -6.92 3.66
CA HIS A 92 15.87 -5.91 3.96
C HIS A 92 15.27 -4.58 4.41
N GLY A 93 15.96 -3.86 5.29
CA GLY A 93 15.53 -2.53 5.72
C GLY A 93 14.33 -2.54 6.65
N SER A 94 13.51 -1.48 6.57
CA SER A 94 12.51 -1.16 7.59
C SER A 94 11.31 -2.10 7.61
N GLY A 95 10.93 -2.52 8.82
CA GLY A 95 9.72 -3.29 9.10
C GLY A 95 9.89 -4.82 9.05
N GLY A 96 11.00 -5.32 8.50
CA GLY A 96 11.34 -6.75 8.52
C GLY A 96 10.17 -7.64 8.05
N SER A 97 9.90 -8.70 8.82
CA SER A 97 8.86 -9.69 8.50
C SER A 97 7.41 -9.17 8.57
N SER A 98 7.19 -7.96 9.13
CA SER A 98 5.84 -7.37 9.18
C SER A 98 5.34 -6.95 7.80
N ILE A 99 6.26 -6.60 6.89
CA ILE A 99 5.95 -6.10 5.56
C ILE A 99 5.16 -7.14 4.77
N LEU A 100 4.06 -6.70 4.17
CA LEU A 100 3.23 -7.50 3.27
C LEU A 100 3.69 -7.26 1.84
N THR A 101 3.78 -8.33 1.05
CA THR A 101 4.26 -8.29 -0.33
C THR A 101 3.37 -9.15 -1.21
N PHE A 102 3.63 -9.19 -2.52
CA PHE A 102 2.93 -10.12 -3.43
C PHE A 102 3.04 -11.59 -3.02
N TRP A 103 4.05 -11.98 -2.22
CA TRP A 103 4.15 -13.32 -1.64
C TRP A 103 3.06 -13.64 -0.61
N ASN A 104 2.33 -12.63 -0.14
CA ASN A 104 1.19 -12.75 0.76
C ASN A 104 -0.06 -12.14 0.09
N PRO A 105 -0.52 -12.64 -1.07
CA PRO A 105 -1.38 -11.90 -1.98
C PRO A 105 -2.74 -11.51 -1.38
N ARG A 106 -3.33 -12.36 -0.52
CA ARG A 106 -4.59 -12.05 0.16
C ARG A 106 -4.46 -10.82 1.07
N LEU A 107 -3.51 -10.84 2.01
CA LEU A 107 -3.31 -9.73 2.95
C LEU A 107 -2.73 -8.50 2.26
N TYR A 108 -1.87 -8.69 1.25
CA TYR A 108 -1.32 -7.58 0.46
C TYR A 108 -2.40 -6.78 -0.25
N LYS A 109 -3.36 -7.47 -0.92
CA LYS A 109 -4.51 -6.81 -1.53
C LYS A 109 -5.34 -6.02 -0.52
N MET A 110 -5.56 -6.57 0.69
CA MET A 110 -6.24 -5.84 1.76
C MET A 110 -5.47 -4.60 2.22
N ALA A 111 -4.14 -4.70 2.37
CA ALA A 111 -3.28 -3.59 2.77
C ALA A 111 -3.29 -2.46 1.73
N VAL A 112 -3.13 -2.82 0.45
CA VAL A 112 -3.16 -1.86 -0.66
C VAL A 112 -4.57 -1.26 -0.80
N GLY A 113 -5.63 -2.05 -0.65
CA GLY A 113 -7.00 -1.57 -0.64
C GLY A 113 -7.25 -0.53 0.46
N PHE A 114 -6.85 -0.82 1.70
CA PHE A 114 -6.94 0.13 2.81
C PHE A 114 -6.13 1.39 2.52
N MET A 115 -4.89 1.25 2.04
CA MET A 115 -4.03 2.38 1.67
C MET A 115 -4.65 3.29 0.61
N LEU A 116 -5.31 2.72 -0.40
CA LEU A 116 -5.91 3.49 -1.47
C LEU A 116 -7.23 4.15 -1.05
N ALA A 117 -7.99 3.52 -0.15
CA ALA A 117 -9.23 4.08 0.41
C ALA A 117 -8.98 5.17 1.46
N HIS A 118 -7.86 5.11 2.20
CA HIS A 118 -7.56 6.07 3.27
C HIS A 118 -6.94 7.37 2.71
N PRO A 119 -7.33 8.58 3.18
CA PRO A 119 -6.86 9.85 2.61
C PRO A 119 -5.41 10.22 2.97
N TYR A 120 -4.76 9.44 3.84
CA TYR A 120 -3.41 9.74 4.35
C TYR A 120 -2.33 9.53 3.29
N GLY A 121 -1.47 10.54 3.11
CA GLY A 121 -0.25 10.45 2.30
C GLY A 121 -0.48 10.42 0.78
N PHE A 122 0.64 10.51 0.06
CA PHE A 122 0.69 10.26 -1.38
C PHE A 122 1.09 8.80 -1.62
N THR A 123 0.21 8.03 -2.24
CA THR A 123 0.31 6.56 -2.34
C THR A 123 1.17 6.12 -3.52
N ARG A 124 2.11 5.20 -3.27
CA ARG A 124 2.83 4.43 -4.29
C ARG A 124 2.43 2.96 -4.20
N ILE A 125 2.14 2.36 -5.35
CA ILE A 125 1.93 0.92 -5.51
C ILE A 125 3.22 0.30 -6.01
N MET A 126 3.65 -0.80 -5.39
CA MET A 126 4.78 -1.58 -5.88
C MET A 126 4.34 -2.43 -7.07
N SER A 127 5.24 -2.63 -8.02
CA SER A 127 5.06 -3.60 -9.10
C SER A 127 6.36 -4.37 -9.26
N SER A 128 6.28 -5.66 -8.98
CA SER A 128 7.44 -6.51 -8.72
C SER A 128 7.72 -7.47 -9.88
N TYR A 129 8.80 -8.21 -9.70
CA TYR A 129 9.09 -9.43 -10.42
C TYR A 129 9.26 -10.58 -9.43
N TRP A 130 9.06 -11.80 -9.91
CA TRP A 130 9.29 -13.03 -9.18
C TRP A 130 10.79 -13.36 -9.16
N TRP A 131 11.27 -13.86 -8.02
CA TRP A 131 12.60 -14.44 -7.87
C TRP A 131 12.51 -15.75 -7.06
N PRO A 132 13.48 -16.67 -7.19
CA PRO A 132 13.49 -17.94 -6.46
C PRO A 132 13.86 -17.72 -4.98
N LYS A 133 12.98 -17.08 -4.23
CA LYS A 133 13.17 -16.78 -2.80
C LYS A 133 13.48 -18.05 -2.01
N ASP A 134 14.56 -18.03 -1.22
CA ASP A 134 15.00 -19.13 -0.38
C ASP A 134 15.28 -18.66 1.05
N ILE A 135 14.31 -18.88 1.95
CA ILE A 135 14.42 -18.42 3.34
C ILE A 135 15.13 -19.46 4.19
N GLN A 136 16.36 -19.13 4.63
CA GLN A 136 17.12 -19.91 5.60
C GLN A 136 17.44 -19.05 6.81
N ASN A 137 17.14 -19.57 8.01
CA ASN A 137 17.31 -18.85 9.28
C ASN A 137 16.73 -17.42 9.28
N GLY A 138 15.60 -17.22 8.60
CA GLY A 138 14.91 -15.93 8.52
C GLY A 138 15.45 -14.94 7.47
N THR A 139 16.46 -15.32 6.68
CA THR A 139 17.05 -14.48 5.62
C THR A 139 16.84 -15.13 4.26
N ASP A 140 16.57 -14.32 3.23
CA ASP A 140 16.46 -14.80 1.85
C ASP A 140 17.85 -14.92 1.21
N LEU A 141 18.36 -16.13 1.02
CA LEU A 141 19.68 -16.33 0.39
C LEU A 141 19.73 -15.88 -1.08
N ASN A 142 18.57 -15.58 -1.68
CA ASN A 142 18.42 -15.16 -3.07
C ASN A 142 17.84 -13.73 -3.20
N ASP A 143 17.95 -12.90 -2.15
CA ASP A 143 17.50 -11.50 -2.17
C ASP A 143 18.18 -10.62 -3.24
N TRP A 144 19.39 -11.00 -3.65
CA TRP A 144 20.23 -10.33 -4.63
C TRP A 144 19.78 -10.55 -6.08
N VAL A 145 18.85 -11.47 -6.33
CA VAL A 145 18.43 -11.83 -7.68
C VAL A 145 17.78 -10.63 -8.38
N GLY A 146 18.39 -10.26 -9.52
CA GLY A 146 17.95 -9.19 -10.40
C GLY A 146 16.64 -9.50 -11.13
N PRO A 147 16.16 -8.58 -11.99
CA PRO A 147 14.93 -8.77 -12.74
C PRO A 147 15.02 -9.98 -13.69
N PRO A 148 13.87 -10.51 -14.18
CA PRO A 148 13.86 -11.58 -15.16
C PRO A 148 14.72 -11.23 -16.37
N SER A 149 15.74 -12.03 -16.64
CA SER A 149 16.78 -11.72 -17.62
C SER A 149 17.03 -12.90 -18.57
N ASN A 150 17.46 -12.61 -19.79
CA ASN A 150 17.94 -13.59 -20.76
C ASN A 150 19.37 -14.03 -20.41
N SER A 151 19.88 -15.06 -21.07
CA SER A 151 21.24 -15.58 -20.83
C SER A 151 22.36 -14.58 -21.16
N ASP A 152 22.06 -13.55 -21.95
CA ASP A 152 22.98 -12.45 -22.30
C ASP A 152 22.95 -11.29 -21.29
N GLY A 153 22.15 -11.40 -20.22
CA GLY A 153 22.00 -10.35 -19.20
C GLY A 153 21.00 -9.24 -19.56
N SER A 154 20.38 -9.29 -20.74
CA SER A 154 19.29 -8.35 -21.08
C SER A 154 18.02 -8.66 -20.27
N ILE A 155 17.30 -7.61 -19.87
CA ILE A 155 16.04 -7.75 -19.12
C ILE A 155 14.94 -8.27 -20.06
N LYS A 156 14.22 -9.30 -19.65
CA LYS A 156 13.09 -9.86 -20.40
C LYS A 156 11.95 -8.84 -20.51
N PRO A 157 11.31 -8.72 -21.69
CA PRO A 157 10.18 -7.82 -21.84
C PRO A 157 9.01 -8.25 -20.96
N VAL A 158 8.20 -7.28 -20.54
CA VAL A 158 6.90 -7.56 -19.93
C VAL A 158 5.95 -8.02 -21.03
N THR A 159 5.51 -9.27 -20.98
CA THR A 159 4.44 -9.79 -21.84
C THR A 159 3.11 -9.64 -21.13
N ILE A 160 2.05 -9.26 -21.86
CA ILE A 160 0.69 -9.13 -21.32
C ILE A 160 -0.14 -10.27 -21.89
N TYR A 161 -0.74 -11.08 -21.01
CA TYR A 161 -1.67 -12.14 -21.40
C TYR A 161 -3.08 -11.58 -21.60
N GLU A 162 -3.96 -12.36 -22.24
CA GLU A 162 -5.34 -11.96 -22.53
C GLU A 162 -6.13 -11.56 -21.27
N ASN A 163 -5.88 -12.28 -20.17
CA ASN A 163 -6.45 -12.00 -18.84
C ASN A 163 -5.83 -10.77 -18.14
N GLN A 164 -5.07 -9.93 -18.85
CA GLN A 164 -4.40 -8.73 -18.35
C GLN A 164 -3.28 -8.95 -17.32
N THR A 165 -2.95 -10.20 -16.98
CA THR A 165 -1.78 -10.51 -16.15
C THR A 165 -0.49 -10.45 -16.97
N CYS A 166 0.65 -10.43 -16.28
CA CYS A 166 1.96 -10.36 -16.91
C CYS A 166 2.67 -11.71 -16.97
N GLY A 167 3.46 -11.92 -18.02
CA GLY A 167 4.35 -13.07 -18.17
C GLY A 167 5.81 -12.75 -17.88
N ASN A 168 6.70 -13.67 -18.24
CA ASN A 168 8.16 -13.54 -18.08
C ASN A 168 8.62 -13.27 -16.64
N GLY A 169 7.89 -13.74 -15.64
CA GLY A 169 8.24 -13.54 -14.22
C GLY A 169 7.91 -12.15 -13.68
N TRP A 170 7.24 -11.29 -14.44
CA TRP A 170 6.71 -10.02 -13.93
C TRP A 170 5.42 -10.25 -13.16
N ILE A 171 5.33 -9.73 -11.93
CA ILE A 171 4.15 -9.92 -11.07
C ILE A 171 3.01 -9.00 -11.46
N CYS A 172 3.32 -7.73 -11.75
CA CYS A 172 2.37 -6.71 -12.13
C CYS A 172 1.19 -6.53 -11.16
N GLU A 173 1.45 -6.34 -9.87
CA GLU A 173 0.43 -6.08 -8.85
C GLU A 173 -0.48 -4.90 -9.24
N HIS A 174 0.06 -3.90 -9.92
CA HIS A 174 -0.70 -2.76 -10.47
C HIS A 174 -1.78 -3.14 -11.50
N ARG A 175 -1.78 -4.37 -12.01
CA ARG A 175 -2.79 -4.92 -12.94
C ARG A 175 -3.78 -5.86 -12.28
N TRP A 176 -3.56 -6.26 -11.02
CA TRP A 176 -4.53 -7.07 -10.30
C TRP A 176 -5.83 -6.28 -10.17
N ASP A 177 -6.96 -6.91 -10.48
CA ASP A 177 -8.25 -6.22 -10.57
C ASP A 177 -8.58 -5.50 -9.26
N GLU A 178 -8.29 -6.13 -8.11
CA GLU A 178 -8.54 -5.55 -6.79
C GLU A 178 -7.70 -4.30 -6.54
N ILE A 179 -6.45 -4.26 -7.00
CA ILE A 179 -5.57 -3.09 -6.84
C ILE A 179 -5.94 -2.01 -7.86
N ARG A 180 -6.13 -2.36 -9.14
CA ARG A 180 -6.51 -1.42 -10.20
C ARG A 180 -7.84 -0.74 -9.89
N ASN A 181 -8.84 -1.48 -9.44
CA ASN A 181 -10.14 -0.91 -9.08
C ASN A 181 -10.03 0.02 -7.87
N MET A 182 -9.14 -0.27 -6.91
CA MET A 182 -8.89 0.62 -5.78
C MET A 182 -8.09 1.88 -6.14
N VAL A 183 -7.28 1.85 -7.21
CA VAL A 183 -6.69 3.08 -7.79
C VAL A 183 -7.79 3.99 -8.33
N ILE A 184 -8.76 3.42 -9.06
CA ILE A 184 -9.91 4.15 -9.56
C ILE A 184 -10.74 4.69 -8.38
N PHE A 185 -10.99 3.87 -7.36
CA PHE A 185 -11.68 4.29 -6.13
C PHE A 185 -11.01 5.50 -5.50
N ARG A 186 -9.67 5.47 -5.31
CA ARG A 186 -8.91 6.59 -4.75
C ARG A 186 -9.09 7.89 -5.55
N ASN A 187 -9.11 7.79 -6.88
CA ASN A 187 -9.33 8.95 -7.74
C ASN A 187 -10.74 9.53 -7.57
N ILE A 188 -11.75 8.67 -7.40
CA ILE A 188 -13.14 9.09 -7.16
C ILE A 188 -13.29 9.80 -5.82
N VAL A 189 -12.68 9.25 -4.76
CA VAL A 189 -12.80 9.77 -3.38
C VAL A 189 -11.73 10.80 -3.00
N TYR A 190 -10.93 11.25 -3.96
CA TYR A 190 -9.80 12.15 -3.69
C TYR A 190 -10.24 13.43 -2.99
N GLY A 191 -9.59 13.75 -1.87
CA GLY A 191 -9.86 14.96 -1.07
C GLY A 191 -11.01 14.80 -0.08
N GLU A 192 -11.75 13.69 -0.09
CA GLU A 192 -12.85 13.48 0.84
C GLU A 192 -12.37 12.94 2.21
N PRO A 193 -12.99 13.37 3.31
CA PRO A 193 -12.72 12.83 4.63
C PRO A 193 -13.33 11.43 4.80
N ILE A 194 -12.78 10.68 5.76
CA ILE A 194 -13.42 9.44 6.22
C ILE A 194 -14.71 9.79 6.98
N THR A 195 -15.78 9.09 6.64
CA THR A 195 -17.09 9.19 7.30
C THR A 195 -17.61 7.81 7.67
N ASN A 196 -18.60 7.73 8.55
CA ASN A 196 -19.33 6.47 8.85
C ASN A 196 -18.41 5.29 9.20
N TRP A 197 -17.37 5.55 9.99
CA TRP A 197 -16.50 4.48 10.48
C TRP A 197 -17.31 3.51 11.34
N TRP A 198 -17.23 2.23 11.00
CA TRP A 198 -17.77 1.12 11.75
C TRP A 198 -16.68 0.08 11.96
N ASP A 199 -16.64 -0.52 13.14
CA ASP A 199 -15.81 -1.67 13.43
C ASP A 199 -16.50 -2.57 14.46
N ASN A 200 -16.02 -3.81 14.58
CA ASN A 200 -16.52 -4.81 15.53
C ASN A 200 -15.61 -4.96 16.77
N ASP A 201 -14.84 -3.92 17.12
CA ASP A 201 -13.76 -3.97 18.13
C ASP A 201 -12.66 -5.01 17.84
N ASN A 202 -12.58 -5.49 16.59
CA ASN A 202 -11.64 -6.50 16.14
C ASN A 202 -11.16 -6.25 14.69
N ASN A 203 -11.30 -7.21 13.77
CA ASN A 203 -10.76 -7.11 12.41
C ASN A 203 -11.82 -7.00 11.32
N GLN A 204 -13.04 -6.61 11.66
CA GLN A 204 -14.05 -6.21 10.70
C GLN A 204 -14.22 -4.71 10.80
N VAL A 205 -13.94 -4.01 9.70
CA VAL A 205 -14.02 -2.54 9.64
C VAL A 205 -14.68 -2.11 8.34
N ALA A 206 -15.38 -0.99 8.38
CA ALA A 206 -15.95 -0.35 7.22
C ALA A 206 -15.92 1.16 7.39
N PHE A 207 -15.82 1.90 6.29
CA PHE A 207 -15.93 3.35 6.32
C PHE A 207 -16.30 3.90 4.95
N GLY A 208 -16.90 5.08 4.97
CA GLY A 208 -17.24 5.88 3.80
C GLY A 208 -16.22 6.99 3.53
N CYS A 209 -16.33 7.57 2.34
CA CYS A 209 -15.61 8.75 1.90
C CYS A 209 -16.61 9.79 1.39
N ALA A 210 -17.26 10.50 2.33
CA ALA A 210 -18.20 11.60 2.11
C ALA A 210 -19.12 11.45 0.87
N GLY A 211 -19.85 10.33 0.78
CA GLY A 211 -20.82 10.11 -0.30
C GLY A 211 -20.28 9.57 -1.62
N LYS A 212 -18.96 9.53 -1.81
CA LYS A 212 -18.33 9.11 -3.07
C LYS A 212 -17.90 7.65 -3.09
N GLY A 213 -17.64 7.06 -1.93
CA GLY A 213 -17.15 5.68 -1.83
C GLY A 213 -17.40 5.09 -0.46
N PHE A 214 -17.42 3.76 -0.40
CA PHE A 214 -17.55 2.99 0.83
C PHE A 214 -16.78 1.67 0.69
N VAL A 215 -16.00 1.31 1.70
CA VAL A 215 -15.19 0.09 1.73
C VAL A 215 -15.50 -0.74 2.97
N VAL A 216 -15.36 -2.07 2.84
CA VAL A 216 -15.56 -3.03 3.91
C VAL A 216 -14.40 -4.01 3.90
N PHE A 217 -13.83 -4.27 5.07
CA PHE A 217 -12.77 -5.24 5.27
C PHE A 217 -13.22 -6.25 6.32
N ASN A 218 -13.06 -7.54 6.02
CA ASN A 218 -13.19 -8.61 6.99
C ASN A 218 -11.89 -9.42 7.04
N ASN A 219 -11.07 -9.14 8.05
CA ASN A 219 -9.89 -9.92 8.38
C ASN A 219 -10.08 -10.75 9.65
N ASP A 220 -11.31 -10.96 10.12
CA ASP A 220 -11.61 -11.97 11.13
C ASP A 220 -11.77 -13.36 10.49
N ASP A 221 -11.71 -14.40 11.32
CA ASP A 221 -11.87 -15.80 10.89
C ASP A 221 -13.35 -16.23 10.87
N ARG A 222 -14.27 -15.25 10.89
CA ARG A 222 -15.72 -15.44 10.91
C ARG A 222 -16.43 -14.48 9.95
N TYR A 223 -17.57 -14.91 9.45
CA TYR A 223 -18.48 -14.05 8.69
C TYR A 223 -19.19 -13.05 9.61
N VAL A 224 -19.68 -11.96 9.02
CA VAL A 224 -20.54 -10.99 9.70
C VAL A 224 -21.69 -10.61 8.78
N TYR A 225 -22.86 -10.46 9.37
CA TYR A 225 -24.05 -9.94 8.71
C TYR A 225 -24.53 -8.74 9.52
N VAL A 226 -24.25 -7.54 9.03
CA VAL A 226 -24.59 -6.27 9.69
C VAL A 226 -25.10 -5.29 8.64
N ARG A 227 -26.02 -4.41 9.04
CA ARG A 227 -26.42 -3.26 8.24
C ARG A 227 -25.58 -2.05 8.67
N ILE A 228 -24.82 -1.49 7.73
CA ILE A 228 -23.97 -0.32 7.97
C ILE A 228 -24.48 0.83 7.11
N GLU A 229 -24.63 2.00 7.70
CA GLU A 229 -24.94 3.22 6.97
C GLU A 229 -23.75 3.61 6.10
N ARG A 230 -23.95 3.60 4.78
CA ARG A 230 -22.88 3.88 3.83
C ARG A 230 -22.67 5.38 3.63
N GLY A 231 -23.73 6.18 3.80
CA GLY A 231 -23.75 7.60 3.49
C GLY A 231 -23.37 7.90 2.03
N LEU A 232 -23.72 7.01 1.09
CA LEU A 232 -23.49 7.15 -0.35
C LEU A 232 -24.68 7.87 -1.01
N ASP A 233 -24.39 8.84 -1.87
CA ASP A 233 -25.42 9.56 -2.63
C ASP A 233 -25.96 8.70 -3.80
N PHE A 234 -25.15 7.78 -4.33
CA PHE A 234 -25.53 6.84 -5.39
C PHE A 234 -24.87 5.46 -5.24
N TYR A 235 -25.51 4.42 -5.81
CA TYR A 235 -25.10 3.02 -5.67
C TYR A 235 -23.91 2.67 -6.58
N LEU A 236 -22.69 2.63 -6.04
CA LEU A 236 -21.59 1.88 -6.64
C LEU A 236 -21.06 0.88 -5.60
N LEU A 237 -21.33 -0.41 -5.82
CA LEU A 237 -20.78 -1.52 -5.05
C LEU A 237 -19.60 -2.11 -5.85
N LEU A 238 -18.37 -1.83 -5.43
CA LEU A 238 -17.20 -2.58 -5.87
C LEU A 238 -17.00 -3.72 -4.86
N TYR A 239 -17.30 -4.95 -5.27
CA TYR A 239 -16.91 -6.15 -4.52
C TYR A 239 -15.43 -6.44 -4.82
N THR A 240 -14.61 -6.53 -3.78
CA THR A 240 -13.22 -7.03 -3.84
C THR A 240 -13.11 -8.31 -3.02
#